data_AF-A0A0Q9AFW5-F1
#
_entry.id   AF-A0A0Q9AFW5-F1
#
_cell.length_a   1.000
_cell.length_b   1.000
_cell.length_c   1.000
_cell.angle_alpha   90.00
_cell.angle_beta   90.00
_cell.angle_gamma   90.00
#
_symmetry.space_group_name_H-M   'P 1'
#
loop_
_entity.id
_entity.type
_entity.pdbx_description
1 polymer ?
#
loop_
_entity_poly.entity_id
_entity_poly.type
_entity_poly.pdbx_seq_one_letter_code
_entity_poly.pdbx_strand_id
1 'polypeptide(L)'
;MRRTDPPASLAPHIPADAYRRAQATGQPVVIVVHTTDSDGRPLGAYLYPLAVATAGAVGVFATVAALLALLDFAIHTAVSIAAATGPISVGGISLKLFGSKR
;
A
#
# COMPACT_ATOMS: atom_id res chain seq x y z
N MET A 1 28.50 7.62 37.58
CA MET A 1 29.46 7.82 36.46
C MET A 1 28.76 7.40 35.18
N ARG A 2 28.41 8.36 34.30
CA ARG A 2 27.73 8.10 33.02
C ARG A 2 28.78 7.65 32.00
N ARG A 3 28.63 6.44 31.47
CA ARG A 3 29.44 5.96 30.36
C ARG A 3 28.82 6.49 29.07
N THR A 4 29.57 7.33 28.35
CA THR A 4 29.21 7.78 27.01
C THR A 4 29.56 6.64 26.07
N ASP A 5 28.59 6.12 25.32
CA ASP A 5 28.86 5.07 24.34
C ASP A 5 29.81 5.61 23.25
N PRO A 6 30.88 4.87 22.91
CA PRO A 6 31.83 5.29 21.91
C PRO A 6 31.18 5.31 20.51
N PRO A 7 31.58 6.24 19.63
CA PRO A 7 31.10 6.27 18.25
C PRO A 7 31.35 4.94 17.55
N ALA A 8 30.41 4.50 16.71
CA ALA A 8 30.40 3.20 16.02
C ALA A 8 31.62 2.93 15.11
N SER A 9 32.53 3.90 14.96
CA SER A 9 33.80 3.79 14.24
C SER A 9 34.93 3.15 15.07
N LEU A 10 34.74 2.93 16.37
CA LEU A 10 35.72 2.26 17.21
C LEU A 10 35.53 0.75 17.13
N ALA A 11 36.63 0.02 16.95
CA ALA A 11 36.65 -1.43 17.02
C ALA A 11 35.98 -1.92 18.33
N PRO A 12 35.28 -3.07 18.31
CA PRO A 12 34.58 -3.59 19.48
C PRO A 12 35.47 -3.55 20.72
N HIS A 13 35.06 -2.79 21.73
CA HIS A 13 35.83 -2.68 22.96
C HIS A 13 35.70 -3.98 23.74
N ILE A 14 36.76 -4.77 23.76
CA ILE A 14 36.79 -6.00 24.55
C ILE A 14 37.37 -5.64 25.92
N PRO A 15 36.64 -5.84 27.02
CA PRO A 15 37.13 -5.52 28.36
C PRO A 15 38.37 -6.35 28.70
N ALA A 16 39.41 -5.71 29.24
CA ALA A 16 40.69 -6.36 29.55
C ALA A 16 40.55 -7.55 30.52
N ASP A 17 39.54 -7.52 31.39
CA ASP A 17 39.26 -8.61 32.34
C ASP A 17 38.80 -9.89 31.63
N ALA A 18 38.14 -9.77 30.47
CA ALA A 18 37.77 -10.92 29.65
C ALA A 18 39.01 -11.64 29.11
N TYR A 19 40.02 -10.88 28.63
CA TYR A 19 41.30 -11.43 28.21
C TYR A 19 42.08 -12.05 29.37
N ARG A 20 42.17 -11.37 30.52
CA ARG A 20 42.89 -11.90 31.69
C ARG A 20 42.25 -13.19 32.22
N ARG A 21 40.92 -13.25 32.27
CA ARG A 21 40.19 -14.45 32.68
C ARG A 21 40.45 -15.60 31.71
N ALA A 22 40.31 -15.36 30.40
CA ALA A 22 40.56 -16.36 29.37
C ALA A 22 42.00 -16.90 29.39
N GLN A 23 42.99 -16.03 29.65
CA GLN A 23 44.39 -16.43 29.80
C GLN A 23 44.61 -17.30 31.04
N ALA A 24 43.93 -17.01 32.15
CA ALA A 24 44.05 -17.77 33.38
C ALA A 24 43.33 -19.13 33.34
N THR A 25 42.22 -19.24 32.60
CA THR A 25 41.40 -20.46 32.52
C THR A 25 41.64 -21.29 31.25
N GLY A 26 42.45 -20.79 30.31
CA GLY A 26 42.67 -21.43 29.01
C GLY A 26 41.42 -21.45 28.11
N GLN A 27 40.39 -20.67 28.43
CA GLN A 27 39.15 -20.62 27.66
C GLN A 27 39.31 -19.72 26.43
N PRO A 28 38.74 -20.10 25.26
CA PRO A 28 38.81 -19.28 24.05
C PRO A 28 37.93 -18.03 24.15
N VAL A 29 38.43 -16.91 23.63
CA VAL A 29 37.66 -15.66 23.47
C VAL A 29 37.13 -15.59 22.04
N VAL A 30 35.80 -15.67 21.89
CA VAL A 30 35.14 -15.52 20.59
C VAL A 30 34.60 -14.11 20.44
N ILE A 31 35.04 -13.41 19.39
CA ILE A 31 34.62 -12.04 19.08
C ILE A 31 33.62 -12.11 17.94
N VAL A 32 32.34 -11.82 18.24
CA VAL A 32 31.29 -11.73 17.22
C VAL A 32 31.10 -10.26 16.87
N VAL A 33 31.53 -9.87 15.67
CA VAL A 33 31.26 -8.55 15.13
C VAL A 33 29.98 -8.63 14.32
N HIS A 34 28.90 -8.07 14.85
CA HIS A 34 27.68 -7.88 14.07
C HIS A 34 27.91 -6.74 13.10
N THR A 35 28.25 -7.07 11.85
CA THR A 35 28.17 -6.11 10.76
C THR A 35 26.68 -5.93 10.46
N THR A 36 26.11 -4.77 10.80
CA THR A 36 24.90 -4.31 10.10
C THR A 36 25.33 -4.05 8.67
N ASP A 37 25.05 -5.00 7.80
CA ASP A 37 25.38 -4.91 6.38
C ASP A 37 24.68 -3.68 5.81
N SER A 38 25.43 -2.60 5.57
CA SER A 38 24.90 -1.37 4.98
C SER A 38 24.55 -1.55 3.50
N ASP A 39 24.95 -2.68 2.90
CA ASP A 39 24.64 -3.04 1.52
C ASP A 39 23.24 -3.69 1.39
N GLY A 40 22.53 -3.89 2.50
CA GLY A 40 21.12 -4.25 2.50
C GLY A 40 20.29 -3.13 1.85
N ARG A 41 19.69 -3.42 0.69
CA ARG A 41 18.80 -2.47 -0.01
C ARG A 41 17.76 -1.93 0.98
N PRO A 42 17.65 -0.59 1.16
CA PRO A 42 16.73 -0.03 2.13
C PRO A 42 15.31 -0.46 1.81
N LEU A 43 14.55 -0.92 2.81
CA LEU A 43 13.17 -1.39 2.66
C LEU A 43 12.29 -0.37 1.88
N GLY A 44 12.58 0.92 2.05
CA GLY A 44 11.94 2.02 1.32
C GLY A 44 12.00 1.92 -0.20
N ALA A 45 13.03 1.28 -0.77
CA ALA A 45 13.15 1.06 -2.20
C ALA A 45 12.04 0.14 -2.77
N TYR A 46 11.46 -0.73 -1.94
CA TYR A 46 10.36 -1.61 -2.31
C TYR A 46 8.99 -1.01 -1.99
N LEU A 47 8.91 -0.12 -1.01
CA LEU A 47 7.65 0.54 -0.63
C LEU A 47 7.16 1.52 -1.68
N TYR A 48 8.06 2.25 -2.34
CA TYR A 48 7.71 3.22 -3.37
C TYR A 48 6.95 2.60 -4.57
N PRO A 49 7.47 1.57 -5.27
CA PRO A 49 6.75 0.96 -6.38
C PRO A 49 5.45 0.29 -5.94
N LEU A 50 5.39 -0.26 -4.73
CA LEU A 50 4.17 -0.85 -4.18
C LEU A 50 3.09 0.22 -3.95
N ALA A 51 3.47 1.38 -3.40
CA ALA A 51 2.56 2.51 -3.21
C ALA A 51 2.01 3.02 -4.54
N VAL A 52 2.84 3.13 -5.58
CA VAL A 52 2.41 3.54 -6.92
C VAL A 52 1.46 2.53 -7.55
N ALA A 53 1.79 1.24 -7.48
CA ALA A 53 0.96 0.17 -8.04
C ALA A 53 -0.42 0.10 -7.36
N THR A 54 -0.46 0.19 -6.03
CA THR A 54 -1.71 0.15 -5.27
C THR A 54 -2.56 1.40 -5.49
N ALA A 55 -1.96 2.60 -5.54
CA ALA A 55 -2.67 3.83 -5.86
C ALA A 55 -3.27 3.79 -7.29
N GLY A 56 -2.53 3.29 -8.27
CA GLY A 56 -3.02 3.13 -9.63
C GLY A 56 -4.20 2.14 -9.72
N ALA A 57 -4.08 0.97 -9.08
CA ALA A 57 -5.14 -0.02 -9.05
C ALA A 57 -6.42 0.53 -8.39
N VAL A 58 -6.29 1.15 -7.20
CA VAL A 58 -7.42 1.76 -6.49
C VAL A 58 -8.05 2.87 -7.31
N GLY A 59 -7.25 3.69 -7.99
CA GLY A 59 -7.74 4.75 -8.88
C GLY A 59 -8.61 4.19 -10.01
N VAL A 60 -8.17 3.13 -10.71
CA VAL A 60 -8.94 2.50 -11.80
C VAL A 60 -10.23 1.86 -11.28
N PHE A 61 -10.16 1.13 -10.16
CA PHE A 61 -11.38 0.56 -9.57
C PHE A 61 -12.36 1.64 -9.12
N ALA A 62 -11.87 2.75 -8.55
CA ALA A 62 -12.70 3.86 -8.14
C ALA A 62 -13.35 4.58 -9.33
N THR A 63 -12.65 4.77 -10.46
CA THR A 63 -13.26 5.40 -11.65
C THR A 63 -14.33 4.51 -12.27
N VAL A 64 -14.09 3.21 -12.36
CA VAL A 64 -15.10 2.25 -12.85
C VAL A 64 -16.30 2.21 -11.90
N ALA A 65 -16.08 2.17 -10.59
CA ALA A 65 -17.15 2.20 -9.60
C ALA A 65 -17.96 3.51 -9.68
N ALA A 66 -17.28 4.65 -9.82
CA ALA A 66 -17.94 5.95 -9.98
C ALA A 66 -18.79 6.02 -11.25
N LEU A 67 -18.28 5.49 -12.37
CA LEU A 67 -19.03 5.42 -13.63
C LEU A 67 -20.29 4.57 -13.48
N LEU A 68 -20.17 3.39 -12.88
CA LEU A 68 -21.31 2.50 -12.63
C LEU A 68 -22.32 3.15 -11.68
N ALA A 69 -21.86 3.81 -10.62
CA ALA A 69 -22.74 4.53 -9.69
C ALA A 69 -23.49 5.67 -10.39
N LEU A 70 -22.83 6.43 -11.28
CA LEU A 70 -23.47 7.49 -12.04
C LEU A 70 -24.53 6.95 -13.00
N LEU A 71 -24.21 5.83 -13.68
CA LEU A 71 -25.13 5.18 -14.60
C LEU A 71 -26.34 4.59 -13.87
N ASP A 72 -26.11 3.91 -12.75
CA ASP A 72 -27.17 3.35 -11.93
C ASP A 72 -28.11 4.43 -11.41
N PHE A 73 -27.57 5.54 -10.91
CA PHE A 73 -28.34 6.70 -10.48
C PHE A 73 -29.17 7.30 -11.63
N ALA A 74 -28.57 7.42 -12.82
CA ALA A 74 -29.27 7.94 -14.00
C ALA A 74 -30.42 7.01 -14.44
N ILE A 75 -30.20 5.70 -14.44
CA ILE A 75 -31.22 4.70 -14.80
C ILE A 75 -32.35 4.73 -13.77
N HIS A 76 -32.04 4.71 -12.46
CA HIS A 76 -33.04 4.80 -11.41
C HIS A 76 -33.88 6.08 -11.53
N THR A 77 -33.26 7.20 -11.87
CA THR A 77 -33.95 8.46 -12.10
C THR A 77 -34.82 8.39 -13.35
N ALA A 78 -34.32 7.85 -14.46
CA ALA A 78 -35.10 7.71 -15.70
C ALA A 78 -36.30 6.77 -15.53
N VAL A 79 -36.11 5.64 -14.83
CA VAL A 79 -37.16 4.67 -14.53
C VAL A 79 -38.19 5.26 -13.56
N SER A 80 -37.77 5.97 -12.52
CA SER A 80 -38.69 6.63 -11.59
C SER A 80 -39.50 7.73 -12.28
N ILE A 81 -38.89 8.52 -13.18
CA ILE A 81 -39.61 9.50 -14.00
C ILE A 81 -40.60 8.77 -14.92
N ALA A 82 -40.18 7.74 -15.65
CA ALA A 82 -41.05 6.98 -16.55
C ALA A 82 -42.22 6.30 -15.81
N ALA A 83 -41.98 5.79 -14.60
CA ALA A 83 -43.00 5.23 -13.74
C ALA A 83 -43.97 6.31 -13.22
N ALA A 84 -43.48 7.52 -12.92
CA ALA A 84 -44.31 8.62 -12.46
C ALA A 84 -45.11 9.30 -13.58
N THR A 85 -44.59 9.35 -14.82
CA THR A 85 -45.20 10.09 -15.93
C THR A 85 -45.99 9.23 -16.93
N GLY A 86 -45.96 7.90 -16.81
CA GLY A 86 -46.43 7.03 -17.92
C GLY A 86 -45.56 7.20 -19.17
N PRO A 87 -45.92 6.61 -20.34
CA PRO A 87 -45.05 6.58 -21.52
C PRO A 87 -44.52 7.97 -21.87
N ILE A 88 -43.20 8.12 -21.72
CA ILE A 88 -42.44 9.37 -21.83
C ILE A 88 -42.73 10.01 -23.18
N SER A 89 -43.48 11.11 -23.18
CA SER A 89 -43.68 11.98 -24.33
C SER A 89 -42.95 13.29 -24.07
N VAL A 90 -41.72 13.39 -24.58
CA VAL A 90 -40.98 14.67 -24.58
C VAL A 90 -41.23 15.31 -25.94
N GLY A 91 -41.99 16.42 -25.96
CA GLY A 91 -42.22 17.21 -27.16
C GLY A 91 -43.16 16.60 -28.22
N GLY A 92 -44.16 15.82 -27.80
CA GLY A 92 -45.17 15.25 -28.72
C GLY A 92 -44.71 14.02 -29.51
N ILE A 93 -43.46 13.61 -29.38
CA ILE A 93 -42.93 12.38 -29.98
C ILE A 93 -43.02 11.26 -28.95
N SER A 94 -44.12 10.53 -28.96
CA SER A 94 -44.21 9.26 -28.22
C SER A 94 -43.33 8.23 -28.92
N LEU A 95 -42.20 7.86 -28.32
CA LEU A 95 -41.39 6.73 -28.80
C LEU A 95 -42.15 5.43 -28.48
N LYS A 96 -43.06 5.08 -29.39
CA LYS A 96 -43.85 3.85 -29.35
C LYS A 96 -42.95 2.68 -29.79
N LEU A 97 -42.07 2.24 -28.88
CA LEU A 97 -41.15 1.11 -29.05
C LEU A 97 -41.84 -0.27 -28.94
N PHE A 98 -43.04 -0.40 -29.51
CA PHE A 98 -43.70 -1.69 -29.74
C PHE A 98 -44.15 -1.77 -31.20
N GLY A 99 -43.17 -1.77 -32.11
CA GLY A 99 -43.39 -2.19 -33.49
C GLY A 99 -43.43 -3.71 -33.56
N SER A 100 -44.58 -4.32 -33.23
CA SER A 100 -44.90 -5.64 -33.76
C SER A 100 -45.22 -5.45 -35.24
N LYS A 101 -44.34 -5.90 -36.12
CA LYS A 101 -44.65 -6.02 -37.55
C LYS A 101 -44.41 -7.46 -37.98
N ARG A 102 -45.52 -8.08 -38.38
CA ARG A 102 -45.62 -9.28 -39.20
C ARG A 102 -44.76 -9.17 -40.46
#